data_AF-A0A2N2MT07-F1
#
_entry.id   AF-A0A2N2MT07-F1
#
_cell.length_a   1.000
_cell.length_b   1.000
_cell.length_c   1.000
_cell.angle_alpha   90.00
_cell.angle_beta   90.00
_cell.angle_gamma   90.00
#
_symmetry.space_group_name_H-M   'P 1'
#
loop_
_entity.id
_entity.type
_entity.pdbx_description
1 polymer ?
#
loop_
_entity_poly.entity_id
_entity_poly.type
_entity_poly.pdbx_seq_one_letter_code
_entity_poly.pdbx_strand_id
1 'polypeptide(L)'
;MNHQPYENWILDEEHINSQEQDSLKQHLKECPECFKLYHSWNKVQTELKSTPVEPAPAGFMRRWKYEFASRQREQERRQARTLFISLASGAGAVLIALAIILLPDFSFISLLVRFLTTVVKLFSGIDSIVSISRNLIDSAPTITLVVSGLFVAGWICLAVFAWGLSIYRITTKGVKNK
;
A
#
# COMPACT_ATOMS: atom_id res chain seq x y z
N MET A 1 17.40 -52.12 -8.21
CA MET A 1 15.95 -51.82 -8.23
C MET A 1 15.73 -50.51 -7.51
N ASN A 2 14.64 -49.79 -7.77
CA ASN A 2 14.36 -48.54 -7.06
C ASN A 2 13.76 -48.87 -5.67
N HIS A 3 14.46 -48.58 -4.59
CA HIS A 3 14.06 -48.89 -3.20
C HIS A 3 13.23 -47.77 -2.55
N GLN A 4 13.36 -46.55 -3.07
CA GLN A 4 12.82 -45.33 -2.49
C GLN A 4 11.29 -45.35 -2.20
N PRO A 5 10.39 -45.86 -3.06
CA PRO A 5 8.96 -45.88 -2.74
C PRO A 5 8.66 -46.81 -1.56
N TYR A 6 9.33 -47.97 -1.48
CA TYR A 6 9.12 -48.95 -0.42
C TYR A 6 9.69 -48.48 0.92
N GLU A 7 10.83 -47.80 0.91
CA GLU A 7 11.42 -47.20 2.10
C GLU A 7 10.52 -46.13 2.71
N ASN A 8 9.97 -45.23 1.88
CA ASN A 8 9.02 -44.22 2.33
C ASN A 8 7.76 -44.85 2.94
N TRP A 9 7.19 -45.87 2.28
CA TRP A 9 6.02 -46.60 2.80
C TRP A 9 6.29 -47.29 4.14
N ILE A 10 7.53 -47.74 4.39
CA ILE A 10 7.90 -48.35 5.67
C ILE A 10 8.01 -47.30 6.77
N LEU A 11 8.58 -46.11 6.47
CA LEU A 11 8.96 -45.12 7.48
C LEU A 11 7.89 -44.07 7.79
N ASP A 12 7.15 -43.59 6.78
CA ASP A 12 6.30 -42.40 6.92
C ASP A 12 4.91 -42.69 7.53
N GLU A 13 4.61 -43.94 7.90
CA GLU A 13 3.28 -44.39 8.39
C GLU A 13 2.11 -43.88 7.51
N GLU A 14 2.38 -43.60 6.24
CA GLU A 14 1.41 -43.09 5.29
C GLU A 14 0.38 -44.21 5.01
N HIS A 15 -0.90 -43.85 4.90
CA HIS A 15 -1.94 -44.83 4.61
C HIS A 15 -1.82 -45.30 3.15
N ILE A 16 -0.98 -46.30 2.94
CA ILE A 16 -0.84 -46.98 1.65
C ILE A 16 -2.13 -47.69 1.28
N ASN A 17 -2.50 -47.66 0.00
CA ASN A 17 -3.67 -48.38 -0.48
C ASN A 17 -3.43 -49.90 -0.53
N SER A 18 -4.49 -50.69 -0.72
CA SER A 18 -4.39 -52.16 -0.71
C SER A 18 -3.45 -52.71 -1.79
N GLN A 19 -3.40 -52.07 -2.96
CA GLN A 19 -2.53 -52.47 -4.07
C GLN A 19 -1.05 -52.20 -3.76
N GLU A 20 -0.74 -51.05 -3.18
CA GLU A 20 0.60 -50.68 -2.70
C GLU A 20 1.07 -51.60 -1.57
N GLN A 21 0.15 -51.98 -0.67
CA GLN A 21 0.46 -52.91 0.41
C GLN A 21 0.82 -54.30 -0.10
N ASP A 22 0.13 -54.79 -1.12
CA ASP A 22 0.47 -56.08 -1.74
C ASP A 22 1.77 -56.00 -2.55
N SER A 23 2.03 -54.87 -3.23
CA SER A 23 3.31 -54.59 -3.87
C SER A 23 4.48 -54.56 -2.87
N LEU A 24 4.28 -53.94 -1.71
CA LEU A 24 5.26 -53.91 -0.63
C LEU A 24 5.53 -55.32 -0.09
N LYS A 25 4.49 -56.12 0.17
CA LYS A 25 4.65 -57.52 0.62
C LYS A 25 5.44 -58.37 -0.37
N GLN A 26 5.22 -58.18 -1.68
CA GLN A 26 5.99 -58.87 -2.70
C GLN A 26 7.46 -58.42 -2.66
N HIS A 27 7.71 -57.11 -2.60
CA HIS A 27 9.06 -56.57 -2.54
C HIS A 27 9.85 -57.04 -1.31
N LEU A 28 9.21 -57.14 -0.15
CA LEU A 28 9.82 -57.64 1.08
C LEU A 28 10.26 -59.11 0.99
N LYS A 29 9.70 -59.91 0.08
CA LYS A 29 10.14 -61.30 -0.15
C LYS A 29 11.39 -61.38 -1.03
N GLU A 30 11.57 -60.40 -1.91
CA GLU A 30 12.62 -60.38 -2.92
C GLU A 30 13.83 -59.54 -2.49
N CYS A 31 13.63 -58.56 -1.60
CA CYS A 31 14.67 -57.62 -1.16
C CYS A 31 15.02 -57.78 0.34
N PRO A 32 16.22 -58.30 0.67
CA PRO A 32 16.68 -58.46 2.05
C PRO A 32 16.86 -57.14 2.80
N GLU A 33 17.29 -56.08 2.10
CA GLU A 33 17.52 -54.75 2.67
C GLU A 33 16.21 -54.13 3.18
N CYS A 34 15.18 -54.08 2.33
CA CYS A 34 13.87 -53.56 2.70
C CYS A 34 13.18 -54.44 3.75
N PHE A 35 13.39 -55.77 3.71
CA PHE A 35 12.90 -56.67 4.77
C PHE A 35 13.51 -56.35 6.13
N LYS A 36 14.82 -56.15 6.18
CA LYS A 36 15.53 -55.78 7.40
C LYS A 36 15.06 -54.42 7.93
N LEU A 37 14.87 -53.44 7.05
CA LEU A 37 14.32 -52.13 7.41
C LEU A 37 12.93 -52.28 8.03
N TYR A 38 12.00 -52.95 7.35
CA TYR A 38 10.63 -53.20 7.84
C TYR A 38 10.60 -53.89 9.20
N HIS A 39 11.39 -54.97 9.36
CA HIS A 39 11.46 -55.70 10.61
C HIS A 39 12.03 -54.85 11.76
N SER A 40 13.11 -54.12 11.49
CA SER A 40 13.75 -53.26 12.50
C SER A 40 12.83 -52.11 12.93
N TRP A 41 12.15 -51.47 11.98
CA TRP A 41 11.19 -50.41 12.23
C TRP A 41 9.99 -50.90 13.04
N ASN A 42 9.40 -52.03 12.65
CA ASN A 42 8.27 -52.60 13.38
C ASN A 42 8.65 -52.99 14.82
N LYS A 43 9.88 -53.45 15.04
CA LYS A 43 10.41 -53.72 16.38
C LYS A 43 10.48 -52.45 17.23
N VAL A 44 11.05 -51.36 16.69
CA VAL A 44 11.12 -50.06 17.38
C VAL A 44 9.71 -49.53 17.69
N GLN A 45 8.79 -49.61 16.73
CA GLN A 45 7.42 -49.15 16.90
C GLN A 45 6.69 -49.96 17.98
N THR A 46 6.93 -51.28 18.04
CA THR A 46 6.38 -52.15 19.08
C THR A 46 6.98 -51.81 20.45
N GLU A 47 8.29 -51.59 20.55
CA GLU A 47 8.95 -51.17 21.79
C GLU A 47 8.41 -49.81 22.29
N LEU A 48 8.28 -48.82 21.40
CA LEU A 48 7.69 -47.52 21.72
C LEU A 48 6.24 -47.64 22.19
N LYS A 49 5.40 -48.43 21.52
CA LYS A 49 3.99 -48.66 21.90
C LYS A 49 3.85 -49.45 23.20
N SER A 50 4.82 -50.33 23.50
CA SER A 50 4.85 -51.12 24.74
C SER A 50 5.42 -50.34 25.92
N THR A 51 6.08 -49.20 25.66
CA THR A 51 6.64 -48.36 26.71
C THR A 51 5.49 -47.72 27.49
N PRO A 52 5.45 -47.86 28.83
CA PRO A 52 4.41 -47.26 29.64
C PRO A 52 4.44 -45.74 29.51
N VAL A 53 3.30 -45.15 29.20
CA VAL A 53 3.15 -43.69 29.17
C VAL A 53 3.25 -43.17 30.60
N GLU A 54 4.26 -42.36 30.87
CA GLU A 54 4.40 -41.74 32.19
C GLU A 54 3.31 -40.68 32.38
N PRO A 55 2.50 -40.78 33.45
CA PRO A 55 1.44 -39.82 33.67
C PRO A 55 2.04 -38.45 33.99
N ALA A 56 1.37 -37.40 33.54
CA ALA A 56 1.75 -36.05 33.91
C ALA A 56 1.74 -35.89 35.45
N PRO A 57 2.68 -35.12 36.03
CA PRO A 57 2.72 -34.89 37.47
C PRO A 57 1.39 -34.35 38.01
N ALA A 58 1.08 -34.68 39.26
CA ALA A 58 -0.14 -34.22 39.92
C ALA A 58 -0.29 -32.69 39.81
N GLY A 59 -1.47 -32.23 39.38
CA GLY A 59 -1.77 -30.80 39.23
C GLY A 59 -1.17 -30.13 37.99
N PHE A 60 -0.46 -30.85 37.11
CA PHE A 60 0.06 -30.33 35.83
C PHE A 60 -1.02 -29.61 35.03
N MET A 61 -2.16 -30.28 34.80
CA MET A 61 -3.23 -29.71 33.99
C MET A 61 -3.85 -28.45 34.62
N ARG A 62 -3.90 -28.38 35.96
CA ARG A 62 -4.40 -27.19 36.67
C ARG A 62 -3.45 -26.00 36.49
N ARG A 63 -2.14 -26.22 36.68
CA ARG A 63 -1.10 -25.20 36.48
C ARG A 63 -1.08 -24.73 35.03
N TRP A 64 -1.10 -25.67 34.09
CA TRP A 64 -1.12 -25.40 32.66
C TRP A 64 -2.32 -24.54 32.27
N LYS A 65 -3.55 -24.92 32.67
CA LYS A 65 -4.76 -24.15 32.36
C LYS A 65 -4.74 -22.74 32.96
N TYR A 66 -4.23 -22.60 34.18
CA TYR A 66 -4.11 -21.30 34.84
C TYR A 66 -3.11 -20.38 34.11
N GLU A 67 -1.96 -20.92 33.70
CA GLU A 67 -0.90 -20.15 33.02
C GLU A 67 -1.20 -19.93 31.53
N PHE A 68 -2.01 -20.78 30.90
CA PHE A 68 -2.27 -20.74 29.45
C PHE A 68 -2.87 -19.41 29.00
N ALA A 69 -3.91 -18.92 29.68
CA ALA A 69 -4.54 -17.65 29.32
C ALA A 69 -3.58 -16.45 29.46
N SER A 70 -2.68 -16.48 30.43
CA SER A 70 -1.66 -15.43 30.60
C SER A 70 -0.62 -15.48 29.47
N ARG A 71 -0.10 -16.67 29.17
CA ARG A 71 0.88 -16.87 28.09
C ARG A 71 0.32 -16.52 26.72
N GLN A 72 -0.94 -16.87 26.47
CA GLN A 72 -1.65 -16.54 25.24
C GLN A 72 -1.71 -15.01 25.04
N ARG A 73 -2.13 -14.27 26.07
CA ARG A 73 -2.19 -12.79 26.02
C ARG A 73 -0.82 -12.15 25.84
N GLU A 74 0.22 -12.69 26.47
CA GLU A 74 1.59 -12.20 26.28
C GLU A 74 2.09 -12.44 24.86
N GLN A 75 1.81 -13.60 24.28
CA GLN A 75 2.14 -13.89 22.88
C GLN A 75 1.39 -12.97 21.92
N GLU A 76 0.09 -12.78 22.11
CA GLU A 76 -0.72 -11.85 21.31
C GLU A 76 -0.20 -10.41 21.40
N ARG A 77 0.17 -9.95 22.60
CA ARG A 77 0.79 -8.62 22.79
C ARG A 77 2.13 -8.50 22.09
N ARG A 78 2.98 -9.54 22.16
CA ARG A 78 4.27 -9.57 21.46
C ARG A 78 4.07 -9.55 19.96
N GLN A 79 3.16 -10.36 19.43
CA GLN A 79 2.83 -10.39 18.00
C GLN A 79 2.28 -9.04 17.54
N ALA A 80 1.31 -8.46 18.24
CA ALA A 80 0.74 -7.16 17.91
C ALA A 80 1.81 -6.07 17.93
N ARG A 81 2.71 -6.06 18.92
CA ARG A 81 3.81 -5.11 19.01
C ARG A 81 4.82 -5.29 17.87
N THR A 82 5.21 -6.52 17.56
CA THR A 82 6.14 -6.80 16.45
C THR A 82 5.53 -6.40 15.12
N LEU A 83 4.25 -6.72 14.89
CA LEU A 83 3.51 -6.31 13.69
C LEU A 83 3.44 -4.79 13.60
N PHE A 84 3.06 -4.10 14.68
CA PHE A 84 2.98 -2.64 14.70
C PHE A 84 4.34 -2.00 14.41
N ILE A 85 5.42 -2.49 15.03
CA ILE A 85 6.78 -1.97 14.77
C ILE A 85 7.19 -2.22 13.32
N SER A 86 6.92 -3.41 12.78
CA SER A 86 7.27 -3.74 11.39
C SER A 86 6.48 -2.90 10.37
N LEU A 87 5.21 -2.62 10.66
CA LEU A 87 4.36 -1.82 9.79
C LEU A 87 4.73 -0.34 9.89
N ALA A 88 4.99 0.15 11.10
CA ALA A 88 5.42 1.52 11.35
C ALA A 88 6.81 1.80 10.74
N SER A 89 7.75 0.85 10.84
CA SER A 89 9.07 0.99 10.21
C SER A 89 8.98 0.95 8.68
N GLY A 90 8.15 0.06 8.12
CA GLY A 90 7.88 0.00 6.69
C GLY A 90 7.25 1.30 6.17
N ALA A 91 6.18 1.77 6.83
CA ALA A 91 5.53 3.04 6.49
C ALA A 91 6.49 4.22 6.64
N GLY A 92 7.31 4.25 7.70
CA GLY A 92 8.33 5.27 7.91
C GLY A 92 9.37 5.30 6.80
N ALA A 93 9.88 4.13 6.38
CA ALA A 93 10.83 4.03 5.28
C ALA A 93 10.23 4.54 3.95
N VAL A 94 8.97 4.19 3.67
CA VAL A 94 8.25 4.69 2.48
C VAL A 94 8.07 6.20 2.54
N LEU A 95 7.66 6.75 3.69
CA LEU A 95 7.52 8.19 3.87
C LEU A 95 8.85 8.93 3.70
N ILE A 96 9.95 8.38 4.23
CA ILE A 96 11.29 8.97 4.06
C ILE A 96 11.71 8.91 2.59
N ALA A 97 11.52 7.77 1.91
CA ALA A 97 11.83 7.65 0.49
C ALA A 97 11.00 8.63 -0.35
N LEU A 98 9.71 8.76 -0.07
CA LEU A 98 8.83 9.71 -0.73
C LEU A 98 9.28 11.15 -0.43
N ALA A 99 9.66 11.46 0.80
CA ALA A 99 10.19 12.76 1.15
C ALA A 99 11.45 13.06 0.32
N ILE A 100 12.41 12.13 0.22
CA ILE A 100 13.63 12.33 -0.58
C ILE A 100 13.30 12.59 -2.06
N ILE A 101 12.33 11.88 -2.64
CA ILE A 101 11.94 12.03 -4.05
C ILE A 101 11.18 13.35 -4.28
N LEU A 102 10.30 13.71 -3.34
CA LEU A 102 9.35 14.81 -3.51
C LEU A 102 9.83 16.14 -2.93
N LEU A 103 10.86 16.11 -2.07
CA LEU A 103 11.60 17.28 -1.68
C LEU A 103 12.35 17.76 -2.94
N PRO A 104 11.95 18.89 -3.55
CA PRO A 104 12.80 19.49 -4.56
C PRO A 104 14.16 19.72 -3.91
N ASP A 105 15.25 19.53 -4.65
CA ASP A 105 16.55 20.00 -4.21
C ASP A 105 16.35 21.44 -3.72
N PHE A 106 16.40 21.65 -2.41
CA PHE A 106 16.32 22.96 -1.76
C PHE A 106 17.61 23.71 -2.04
N SER A 107 17.96 23.81 -3.31
CA SER A 107 19.00 24.64 -3.84
C SER A 107 18.36 25.99 -4.10
N PHE A 108 18.87 27.03 -3.46
CA PHE A 108 18.50 28.42 -3.76
C PHE A 108 18.55 28.72 -5.27
N ILE A 109 19.40 28.01 -6.00
CA ILE A 109 19.53 28.08 -7.46
C ILE A 109 18.24 27.59 -8.15
N SER A 110 17.63 26.48 -7.70
CA SER A 110 16.40 25.96 -8.32
C SER A 110 15.23 26.93 -8.13
N LEU A 111 15.13 27.55 -6.94
CA LEU A 111 14.14 28.59 -6.65
C LEU A 111 14.37 29.86 -7.49
N LEU A 112 15.61 30.32 -7.62
CA LEU A 112 15.96 31.46 -8.47
C LEU A 112 15.64 31.20 -9.94
N VAL A 113 15.98 30.02 -10.46
CA VAL A 113 15.67 29.61 -11.84
C VAL A 113 14.15 29.54 -12.04
N ARG A 114 13.40 29.01 -11.07
CA ARG A 114 11.94 28.91 -11.16
C ARG A 114 11.26 30.28 -11.07
N PHE A 115 11.81 31.20 -10.27
CA PHE A 115 11.36 32.58 -10.21
C PHE A 115 11.64 33.32 -11.53
N LEU A 116 12.88 33.25 -12.04
CA LEU A 116 13.27 33.86 -13.31
C LEU A 116 12.44 33.32 -14.48
N THR A 117 12.24 32.01 -14.57
CA THR A 117 11.42 31.41 -15.64
C THR A 117 9.96 31.83 -15.54
N THR A 118 9.42 32.05 -14.34
CA THR A 118 8.05 32.56 -14.16
C THR A 118 7.95 34.01 -14.61
N VAL A 119 8.93 34.86 -14.27
CA VAL A 119 8.99 36.25 -14.73
C VAL A 119 9.09 36.30 -16.25
N VAL A 120 9.98 35.52 -16.86
CA VAL A 120 10.13 35.45 -18.34
C VAL A 120 8.84 34.96 -19.01
N LYS A 121 8.14 33.99 -18.41
CA LYS A 121 6.84 33.53 -18.91
C LYS A 121 5.74 34.59 -18.81
N LEU A 122 5.75 35.43 -17.78
CA LEU A 122 4.82 36.54 -17.68
C LEU A 122 5.08 37.59 -18.77
N PHE A 123 6.35 37.95 -19.00
CA PHE A 123 6.71 38.89 -20.08
C PHE A 123 6.34 38.34 -21.47
N SER A 124 6.71 37.10 -21.78
CA SER A 124 6.33 36.46 -23.05
C SER A 124 4.82 36.24 -23.19
N GLY A 125 4.11 36.04 -22.08
CA GLY A 125 2.64 36.01 -22.06
C GLY A 125 2.02 37.34 -22.44
N ILE A 126 2.59 38.46 -21.98
CA ILE A 126 2.15 39.81 -22.37
C ILE A 126 2.39 40.04 -23.86
N ASP A 127 3.57 39.70 -24.38
CA ASP A 127 3.87 39.82 -25.81
C ASP A 127 2.95 38.95 -26.68
N SER A 128 2.58 37.77 -26.18
CA SER A 128 1.62 36.88 -26.84
C SER A 128 0.21 37.49 -26.85
N ILE A 129 -0.24 38.09 -25.75
CA ILE A 129 -1.55 38.76 -25.68
C ILE A 129 -1.57 40.01 -26.59
N VAL A 130 -0.48 40.78 -26.62
CA VAL A 130 -0.35 41.95 -27.49
C VAL A 130 -0.32 41.55 -28.97
N SER A 131 0.38 40.48 -29.33
CA SER A 131 0.41 39.99 -30.72
C SER A 131 -0.93 39.41 -31.16
N ILE A 132 -1.62 38.66 -30.29
CA ILE A 132 -2.97 38.15 -30.58
C ILE A 132 -3.95 39.31 -30.76
N SER A 133 -3.91 40.34 -29.89
CA SER A 133 -4.80 41.50 -30.01
C SER A 133 -4.52 42.33 -31.27
N ARG A 134 -3.26 42.56 -31.63
CA ARG A 134 -2.90 43.22 -32.90
C ARG A 134 -3.36 42.42 -34.12
N ASN A 135 -3.13 41.11 -34.14
CA ASN A 135 -3.59 40.25 -35.23
C ASN A 135 -5.12 40.19 -35.34
N LEU A 136 -5.84 40.22 -34.21
CA LEU A 136 -7.30 40.35 -34.21
C LEU A 136 -7.76 41.69 -34.77
N ILE A 137 -7.08 42.79 -34.43
CA ILE A 137 -7.42 44.13 -34.92
C ILE A 137 -7.15 44.26 -36.42
N ASP A 138 -6.03 43.72 -36.91
CA ASP A 138 -5.63 43.83 -38.32
C ASP A 138 -6.41 42.88 -39.23
N SER A 139 -6.86 41.72 -38.71
CA SER A 139 -7.62 40.73 -39.50
C SER A 139 -9.14 40.85 -39.35
N ALA A 140 -9.63 41.69 -38.43
CA ALA A 140 -11.06 41.86 -38.21
C ALA A 140 -11.68 42.85 -39.21
N PRO A 141 -12.83 42.52 -39.84
CA PRO A 141 -13.58 43.48 -40.64
C PRO A 141 -13.98 44.69 -39.77
N THR A 142 -13.87 45.90 -40.31
CA THR A 142 -14.09 47.17 -39.60
C THR A 142 -15.43 47.21 -38.84
N ILE A 143 -16.45 46.52 -39.37
CA ILE A 143 -17.78 46.39 -38.76
C ILE A 143 -17.73 45.63 -37.42
N THR A 144 -16.93 44.56 -37.32
CA THR A 144 -16.81 43.77 -36.08
C THR A 144 -16.08 44.51 -34.96
N LEU A 145 -15.12 45.37 -35.30
CA LEU A 145 -14.43 46.24 -34.35
C LEU A 145 -15.35 47.34 -33.79
N VAL A 146 -16.18 47.95 -34.64
CA VAL A 146 -17.13 48.98 -34.20
C VAL A 146 -18.22 48.39 -33.31
N VAL A 147 -18.75 47.21 -33.68
CA VAL A 147 -19.77 46.52 -32.88
C VAL A 147 -19.20 46.08 -31.53
N SER A 148 -18.02 45.46 -31.49
CA SER A 148 -17.41 45.04 -30.22
C SER A 148 -17.05 46.25 -29.33
N GLY A 149 -16.56 47.34 -29.93
CA GLY A 149 -16.27 48.59 -29.24
C GLY A 149 -17.53 49.20 -28.60
N LEU A 150 -18.66 49.21 -29.30
CA LEU A 150 -19.94 49.67 -28.75
C LEU A 150 -20.43 48.79 -27.60
N PHE A 151 -20.27 47.47 -27.69
CA PHE A 151 -20.62 46.56 -26.59
C PHE A 151 -19.76 46.80 -25.36
N VAL A 152 -18.44 46.96 -25.54
CA VAL A 152 -17.50 47.23 -24.44
C VAL A 152 -17.78 48.59 -23.81
N ALA A 153 -18.00 49.63 -24.62
CA ALA A 153 -18.34 50.97 -24.13
C ALA A 153 -19.67 50.96 -23.36
N GLY A 154 -20.69 50.26 -23.87
CA GLY A 154 -21.97 50.08 -23.19
C GLY A 154 -21.81 49.38 -21.83
N TRP A 155 -20.98 48.33 -21.78
CA TRP A 155 -20.65 47.63 -20.53
C TRP A 155 -19.91 48.52 -19.54
N ILE A 156 -18.96 49.33 -20.00
CA ILE A 156 -18.22 50.27 -19.13
C ILE A 156 -19.17 51.33 -18.58
N CYS A 157 -20.04 51.91 -19.40
CA CYS A 157 -21.05 52.87 -18.93
C CYS A 157 -21.98 52.25 -17.88
N LEU A 158 -22.45 51.01 -18.09
CA LEU A 158 -23.27 50.29 -17.11
C LEU A 158 -22.49 50.00 -15.82
N ALA A 159 -21.23 49.60 -15.92
CA ALA A 159 -20.38 49.33 -14.78
C ALA A 159 -20.13 50.61 -13.96
N VAL A 160 -19.78 51.73 -14.61
CA VAL A 160 -19.59 53.04 -13.98
C VAL A 160 -20.89 53.53 -13.34
N PHE A 161 -22.03 53.36 -14.01
CA PHE A 161 -23.33 53.73 -13.47
C PHE A 161 -23.72 52.88 -12.27
N ALA A 162 -23.52 51.56 -12.32
CA ALA A 162 -23.74 50.65 -11.21
C ALA A 162 -22.81 50.97 -10.02
N TRP A 163 -21.56 51.31 -10.29
CA TRP A 163 -20.61 51.75 -9.26
C TRP A 163 -21.03 53.08 -8.63
N GLY A 164 -21.46 54.05 -9.44
CA GLY A 164 -21.98 55.33 -8.98
C GLY A 164 -23.25 55.17 -8.13
N LEU A 165 -24.18 54.30 -8.54
CA LEU A 165 -25.36 53.96 -7.75
C LEU A 165 -25.01 53.24 -6.45
N SER A 166 -24.02 52.35 -6.48
CA SER A 166 -23.51 51.68 -5.28
C SER A 166 -22.96 52.69 -4.27
N ILE A 167 -22.11 53.61 -4.72
CA ILE A 167 -21.54 54.68 -3.90
C ILE A 167 -22.64 55.61 -3.38
N TYR A 168 -23.53 56.10 -4.25
CA TYR A 168 -24.64 56.98 -3.87
C TYR A 168 -25.56 56.33 -2.82
N ARG A 169 -25.85 55.03 -2.96
CA ARG A 169 -26.65 54.28 -1.99
C ARG A 169 -25.94 54.16 -0.64
N ILE A 170 -24.63 53.95 -0.63
CA ILE A 170 -23.81 53.87 0.60
C ILE A 170 -23.74 55.25 1.28
N THR A 171 -23.63 56.34 0.51
CA THR A 171 -23.53 57.71 1.04
C THR A 171 -24.88 58.24 1.57
N THR A 172 -26.01 57.94 0.89
CA THR A 172 -27.34 58.45 1.28
C THR A 172 -28.06 57.61 2.32
N LYS A 173 -27.89 56.29 2.32
CA LYS A 173 -28.45 55.39 3.33
C LYS A 173 -27.42 55.04 4.41
N GLY A 174 -26.66 56.05 4.84
CA GLY A 174 -25.53 55.96 5.77
C GLY A 174 -25.59 54.71 6.65
N VAL A 175 -24.54 53.89 6.53
CA VAL A 175 -24.36 52.57 7.16
C VAL A 175 -25.14 52.51 8.47
N LYS A 176 -26.30 51.84 8.47
CA LYS A 176 -26.98 51.48 9.72
C LYS A 176 -26.07 50.49 10.43
N ASN A 177 -25.22 51.02 11.30
CA ASN A 177 -24.37 50.27 12.19
C ASN A 177 -25.25 49.33 13.03
N LYS A 178 -25.07 48.03 12.84
CA LYS A 178 -25.50 46.98 13.77
C LYS A 178 -24.29 46.11 14.04
#